data_AF-A0A938ZY06-F1
#
_entry.id   AF-A0A938ZY06-F1
#
_cell.length_a   1.000
_cell.length_b   1.000
_cell.length_c   1.000
_cell.angle_alpha   90.00
_cell.angle_beta   90.00
_cell.angle_gamma   90.00
#
_symmetry.space_group_name_H-M   'P 1'
#
loop_
_entity.id
_entity.type
_entity.pdbx_description
1 polymer ?
#
loop_
_entity_poly.entity_id
_entity_poly.type
_entity_poly.pdbx_seq_one_letter_code
_entity_poly.pdbx_strand_id
1 'polypeptide(L)'
;MNNFSWILLITKRVLLSLVVCFLITIVFIGSGDASASGLRTASDGSDDIYPTRTVHNETCQESENFDDNCLAKRKEGEPTDPQYPKWWISDWRMYRVFQDYKEDKFRPPYTSPPENLTPSDYEVSYGTTYYDSTYIPKDQKNGTGAMMEYYQDRCLPIFPRSNKYTCAFVSLGNKAYFLNYGQEPNQKPRICLFSPHNHPPRTDFIKHLPYQPKQSTHINNSLQAYSMFLPKDKLEILFGYAFYKNPTPDSFDKTAKPYRHPQSFYFSGNSNEAKAPLVSQNYTNFRMEQPDSKIWSKIAKMLPEQPKECCLYQQRCPD
;
A
#
# COMPACT_ATOMS: atom_id res chain seq x y z
N MET A 1 -31.19 -30.90 -72.58
CA MET A 1 -29.71 -30.88 -72.47
C MET A 1 -29.36 -29.92 -71.34
N ASN A 2 -29.56 -30.32 -70.08
CA ASN A 2 -28.54 -30.88 -69.17
C ASN A 2 -27.26 -30.04 -69.09
N ASN A 3 -27.19 -29.13 -68.11
CA ASN A 3 -26.02 -28.90 -67.23
C ASN A 3 -26.22 -27.67 -66.32
N PHE A 4 -27.16 -27.75 -65.37
CA PHE A 4 -27.33 -26.74 -64.31
C PHE A 4 -27.53 -27.37 -62.92
N SER A 5 -26.86 -28.50 -62.65
CA SER A 5 -27.05 -29.27 -61.41
C SER A 5 -25.75 -29.75 -60.74
N TRP A 6 -24.64 -29.01 -60.90
CA TRP A 6 -23.36 -29.36 -60.25
C TRP A 6 -22.70 -28.26 -59.41
N ILE A 7 -23.26 -27.04 -59.35
CA ILE A 7 -22.69 -25.93 -58.53
C ILE A 7 -23.35 -25.84 -57.14
N LEU A 8 -24.44 -26.57 -56.89
CA LEU A 8 -25.19 -26.53 -55.62
C LEU A 8 -24.87 -27.70 -54.64
N LEU A 9 -23.82 -28.47 -54.91
CA LEU A 9 -23.43 -29.63 -54.09
C LEU A 9 -22.05 -29.52 -53.41
N ILE A 10 -21.34 -28.39 -53.56
CA ILE A 10 -20.06 -28.13 -52.86
C ILE A 10 -20.21 -27.15 -51.68
N THR A 11 -21.35 -26.47 -51.54
CA THR A 11 -21.59 -25.51 -50.45
C THR A 11 -22.23 -26.10 -49.19
N LYS A 12 -22.65 -27.37 -49.21
CA LYS A 12 -23.22 -28.06 -48.02
C LYS A 12 -22.26 -28.99 -47.26
N ARG A 13 -21.04 -29.21 -47.76
CA ARG A 13 -20.01 -30.01 -47.04
C ARG A 13 -18.84 -29.20 -46.48
N VAL A 14 -18.81 -27.89 -46.70
CA VAL A 14 -17.83 -26.97 -46.06
C VAL A 14 -18.46 -26.17 -44.91
N LEU A 15 -19.79 -26.01 -44.87
CA LEU A 15 -20.49 -25.35 -43.75
C LEU A 15 -20.82 -26.25 -42.55
N LEU A 16 -20.58 -27.58 -42.64
CA LEU A 16 -20.78 -28.50 -41.51
C LEU A 16 -19.49 -28.83 -40.73
N SER A 17 -18.32 -28.40 -41.22
CA SER A 17 -17.04 -28.51 -40.50
C SER A 17 -16.62 -27.22 -39.79
N LEU A 18 -17.36 -26.11 -39.97
CA LEU A 18 -17.14 -24.87 -39.22
C LEU A 18 -18.08 -24.71 -38.02
N VAL A 19 -19.09 -25.58 -37.87
CA VAL A 19 -20.02 -25.59 -36.72
C VAL A 19 -19.60 -26.61 -35.64
N VAL A 20 -18.60 -27.46 -35.91
CA VAL A 20 -18.03 -28.40 -34.93
C VAL A 20 -16.72 -27.88 -34.29
N CYS A 21 -16.16 -26.77 -34.77
CA CYS A 21 -15.06 -26.07 -34.08
C CYS A 21 -15.52 -24.95 -33.13
N PHE A 22 -16.83 -24.74 -32.97
CA PHE A 22 -17.39 -23.67 -32.12
C PHE A 22 -18.17 -24.18 -30.90
N LEU A 23 -18.00 -25.46 -30.53
CA LEU A 23 -18.75 -26.11 -29.43
C LEU A 23 -17.88 -26.93 -28.46
N ILE A 24 -16.59 -26.59 -28.32
CA ILE A 24 -15.74 -27.04 -27.20
C ILE A 24 -14.85 -25.87 -26.77
N THR A 25 -15.41 -24.90 -26.06
CA THR A 25 -14.65 -23.98 -25.19
C THR A 25 -15.56 -23.28 -24.18
N ILE A 26 -16.54 -24.01 -23.64
CA ILE A 26 -17.15 -23.65 -22.36
C ILE A 26 -16.74 -24.73 -21.37
N VAL A 27 -15.85 -24.33 -20.47
CA VAL A 27 -15.62 -24.76 -19.08
C VAL A 27 -14.12 -24.62 -18.82
N PHE A 28 -13.70 -23.38 -18.64
CA PHE A 28 -12.86 -22.99 -17.51
C PHE A 28 -13.31 -21.57 -17.14
N ILE A 29 -14.42 -21.50 -16.40
CA ILE A 29 -14.55 -20.47 -15.37
C ILE A 29 -13.48 -20.83 -14.34
N GLY A 30 -12.23 -20.53 -14.66
CA GLY A 30 -11.24 -20.28 -13.65
C GLY A 30 -11.68 -18.97 -13.04
N SER A 31 -12.46 -19.05 -11.97
CA SER A 31 -12.52 -18.02 -10.94
C SER A 31 -11.07 -17.81 -10.49
N GLY A 32 -10.37 -16.94 -11.23
CA GLY A 32 -9.05 -16.48 -10.86
C GLY A 32 -9.24 -15.60 -9.66
N ASP A 33 -9.25 -16.20 -8.47
CA ASP A 33 -9.09 -15.53 -7.19
C ASP A 33 -7.67 -14.93 -7.13
N ALA A 34 -7.45 -13.90 -7.92
CA ALA A 34 -6.27 -13.06 -7.89
C ALA A 34 -6.65 -11.70 -7.30
N SER A 35 -5.79 -11.21 -6.40
CA SER A 35 -5.86 -9.89 -5.77
C SER A 35 -6.78 -9.77 -4.53
N ALA A 36 -6.60 -10.72 -3.62
CA ALA A 36 -6.73 -10.58 -2.16
C ALA A 36 -5.95 -11.72 -1.47
N SER A 37 -5.68 -12.81 -2.21
CA SER A 37 -4.94 -13.98 -1.77
C SER A 37 -3.44 -13.75 -1.49
N GLY A 38 -2.83 -12.67 -2.00
CA GLY A 38 -1.43 -12.33 -1.71
C GLY A 38 -1.17 -11.78 -0.31
N LEU A 39 -2.21 -11.24 0.35
CA LEU A 39 -2.19 -10.80 1.75
C LEU A 39 -2.69 -11.89 2.72
N ARG A 40 -2.96 -13.12 2.24
CA ARG A 40 -3.37 -14.29 3.07
C ARG A 40 -2.25 -14.83 4.00
N THR A 41 -1.28 -14.00 4.38
CA THR A 41 -0.37 -14.29 5.49
C THR A 41 -0.73 -13.54 6.77
N ALA A 42 -1.87 -12.83 6.82
CA ALA A 42 -2.67 -12.98 8.02
C ALA A 42 -3.11 -14.45 8.00
N SER A 43 -2.27 -15.32 8.55
CA SER A 43 -2.48 -16.76 8.57
C SER A 43 -3.87 -17.05 9.12
N ASP A 44 -4.33 -18.29 8.99
CA ASP A 44 -5.45 -18.86 9.75
C ASP A 44 -5.26 -18.78 11.30
N GLY A 45 -4.33 -17.93 11.80
CA GLY A 45 -4.13 -17.55 13.19
C GLY A 45 -4.63 -16.13 13.51
N SER A 46 -5.06 -15.97 14.74
CA SER A 46 -5.70 -14.81 15.37
C SER A 46 -4.88 -13.51 15.47
N ASP A 47 -3.67 -13.43 14.91
CA ASP A 47 -2.68 -12.48 15.45
C ASP A 47 -2.53 -11.17 14.63
N ASP A 48 -3.26 -11.01 13.52
CA ASP A 48 -3.28 -9.79 12.69
C ASP A 48 -1.88 -9.26 12.32
N ILE A 49 -0.96 -10.16 11.97
CA ILE A 49 0.41 -9.83 11.58
C ILE A 49 0.50 -9.73 10.05
N TYR A 50 0.78 -8.53 9.55
CA TYR A 50 0.93 -8.26 8.11
C TYR A 50 2.38 -8.53 7.65
N PRO A 51 2.65 -8.96 6.40
CA PRO A 51 3.99 -9.33 5.96
C PRO A 51 4.91 -8.12 5.69
N THR A 52 5.20 -7.32 6.71
CA THR A 52 5.94 -6.06 6.60
C THR A 52 7.44 -6.20 6.83
N ARG A 53 7.92 -7.40 7.16
CA ARG A 53 9.35 -7.73 7.36
C ARG A 53 10.06 -6.69 8.20
N THR A 54 9.61 -6.52 9.44
CA THR A 54 10.20 -5.58 10.40
C THR A 54 9.98 -4.09 10.16
N VAL A 55 9.34 -3.71 9.04
CA VAL A 55 8.95 -2.31 8.84
C VAL A 55 7.86 -1.90 9.82
N HIS A 56 6.85 -2.76 10.05
CA HIS A 56 5.75 -2.46 10.97
C HIS A 56 5.51 -3.53 12.04
N ASN A 57 6.32 -4.57 12.15
CA ASN A 57 6.15 -5.59 13.21
C ASN A 57 7.49 -6.21 13.57
N GLU A 58 7.52 -7.20 14.45
CA GLU A 58 8.79 -7.85 14.82
C GLU A 58 9.03 -9.15 14.01
N THR A 59 8.17 -9.47 13.03
CA THR A 59 8.28 -10.75 12.32
C THR A 59 9.27 -10.68 11.17
N CYS A 60 10.20 -11.63 11.20
CA CYS A 60 11.16 -11.88 10.15
C CYS A 60 10.92 -13.27 9.54
N GLN A 61 11.01 -13.35 8.21
CA GLN A 61 11.07 -14.63 7.50
C GLN A 61 12.33 -14.63 6.65
N GLU A 62 13.20 -15.61 6.80
CA GLU A 62 14.39 -15.74 5.96
C GLU A 62 14.00 -15.79 4.48
N SER A 63 14.81 -15.16 3.63
CA SER A 63 14.73 -15.34 2.18
C SER A 63 16.04 -14.90 1.52
N GLU A 64 16.27 -15.32 0.28
CA GLU A 64 17.53 -15.12 -0.46
C GLU A 64 18.08 -13.68 -0.38
N ASN A 65 17.20 -12.68 -0.45
CA ASN A 65 17.55 -11.26 -0.50
C ASN A 65 17.74 -10.60 0.88
N PHE A 66 17.66 -11.37 1.96
CA PHE A 66 17.73 -10.88 3.34
C PHE A 66 18.72 -11.69 4.16
N ASP A 67 19.24 -11.10 5.23
CA ASP A 67 19.97 -11.81 6.28
C ASP A 67 19.03 -12.28 7.41
N ASP A 68 19.61 -12.93 8.43
CA ASP A 68 18.90 -13.49 9.58
C ASP A 68 18.23 -12.41 10.46
N ASN A 69 18.59 -11.13 10.28
CA ASN A 69 18.02 -9.98 10.97
C ASN A 69 16.99 -9.23 10.09
N CYS A 70 16.56 -9.83 8.98
CA CYS A 70 15.69 -9.19 7.99
C CYS A 70 16.25 -7.88 7.42
N LEU A 71 17.58 -7.75 7.36
CA LEU A 71 18.21 -6.66 6.63
C LEU A 71 18.29 -7.04 5.16
N ALA A 72 17.82 -6.15 4.29
CA ALA A 72 17.90 -6.36 2.86
C ALA A 72 19.38 -6.25 2.43
N LYS A 73 19.88 -7.31 1.78
CA LYS A 73 21.27 -7.35 1.30
C LYS A 73 21.47 -6.27 0.24
N ARG A 74 22.46 -5.40 0.45
CA ARG A 74 22.87 -4.36 -0.51
C ARG A 74 23.95 -4.92 -1.44
N LYS A 75 23.87 -4.58 -2.74
CA LYS A 75 24.93 -4.85 -3.71
C LYS A 75 25.97 -3.73 -3.69
N GLU A 76 27.16 -4.04 -4.17
CA GLU A 76 28.17 -3.02 -4.40
C GLU A 76 27.65 -1.91 -5.32
N GLY A 77 27.86 -0.65 -4.93
CA GLY A 77 27.37 0.53 -5.65
C GLY A 77 25.91 0.90 -5.38
N GLU A 78 25.14 0.11 -4.62
CA GLU A 78 23.79 0.51 -4.20
C GLU A 78 23.83 1.64 -3.17
N PRO A 79 22.81 2.52 -3.17
CA PRO A 79 22.78 3.67 -2.27
C PRO A 79 22.61 3.26 -0.79
N THR A 80 23.11 4.12 0.09
CA THR A 80 22.87 4.01 1.54
C THR A 80 21.41 4.23 1.89
N ASP A 81 20.99 3.72 3.05
CA ASP A 81 19.60 3.81 3.50
C ASP A 81 19.25 5.23 4.01
N PRO A 82 18.24 5.90 3.45
CA PRO A 82 17.68 7.10 4.05
C PRO A 82 17.05 6.79 5.42
N GLN A 83 17.05 7.80 6.29
CA GLN A 83 16.41 7.71 7.61
C GLN A 83 15.29 8.75 7.71
N TYR A 84 14.21 8.37 8.38
CA TYR A 84 13.24 9.34 8.84
C TYR A 84 13.80 10.20 9.97
N PRO A 85 13.37 11.47 10.05
CA PRO A 85 13.48 12.24 11.27
C PRO A 85 12.80 11.56 12.45
N LYS A 86 13.17 11.94 13.68
CA LYS A 86 12.53 11.46 14.92
C LYS A 86 11.04 11.74 14.96
N TRP A 87 10.62 12.88 14.42
CA TRP A 87 9.23 13.28 14.29
C TRP A 87 9.07 14.07 13.01
N TRP A 88 7.90 13.95 12.42
CA TRP A 88 7.55 14.71 11.23
C TRP A 88 6.04 14.74 11.04
N ILE A 89 5.59 15.71 10.26
CA ILE A 89 4.23 15.78 9.74
C ILE A 89 4.33 15.92 8.23
N SER A 90 3.43 15.28 7.50
CA SER A 90 3.34 15.49 6.06
C SER A 90 1.91 15.39 5.56
N ASP A 91 1.53 16.37 4.75
CA ASP A 91 0.37 16.24 3.89
C ASP A 91 0.75 15.44 2.65
N TRP A 92 -0.16 14.60 2.19
CA TRP A 92 0.06 13.79 1.01
C TRP A 92 -1.12 13.85 0.06
N ARG A 93 -0.80 13.64 -1.22
CA ARG A 93 -1.74 13.47 -2.30
C ARG A 93 -1.63 12.04 -2.79
N MET A 94 -2.70 11.28 -2.64
CA MET A 94 -2.75 9.89 -3.04
C MET A 94 -3.32 9.75 -4.46
N TYR A 95 -2.62 9.01 -5.29
CA TYR A 95 -3.06 8.60 -6.63
C TYR A 95 -3.37 7.12 -6.61
N ARG A 96 -4.62 6.77 -6.93
CA ARG A 96 -5.06 5.40 -7.20
C ARG A 96 -5.17 5.21 -8.70
N VAL A 97 -4.20 4.54 -9.31
CA VAL A 97 -4.15 4.27 -10.75
C VAL A 97 -4.81 2.92 -11.03
N PHE A 98 -5.71 2.87 -12.01
CA PHE A 98 -6.50 1.67 -12.32
C PHE A 98 -6.54 1.29 -13.81
N GLN A 99 -6.07 2.15 -14.70
CA GLN A 99 -5.86 1.83 -16.12
C GLN A 99 -4.38 1.58 -16.41
N ASP A 100 -4.10 0.63 -17.30
CA ASP A 100 -2.76 0.30 -17.85
C ASP A 100 -1.61 0.11 -16.84
N TYR A 101 -1.93 -0.08 -15.56
CA TYR A 101 -1.02 -0.17 -14.41
C TYR A 101 0.08 -1.26 -14.50
N LYS A 102 -0.03 -2.16 -15.49
CA LYS A 102 0.96 -3.19 -15.77
C LYS A 102 2.17 -2.66 -16.52
N GLU A 103 2.06 -1.52 -17.20
CA GLU A 103 3.19 -0.90 -17.89
C GLU A 103 4.10 -0.17 -16.89
N ASP A 104 5.41 -0.32 -17.04
CA ASP A 104 6.41 0.18 -16.09
C ASP A 104 6.34 1.71 -15.89
N LYS A 105 6.14 2.47 -16.98
CA LYS A 105 5.98 3.94 -16.95
C LYS A 105 4.76 4.40 -16.14
N PHE A 106 3.79 3.51 -15.91
CA PHE A 106 2.58 3.77 -15.13
C PHE A 106 2.68 3.13 -13.74
N ARG A 107 3.90 2.92 -13.23
CA ARG A 107 4.15 2.43 -11.88
C ARG A 107 4.70 3.50 -10.97
N PRO A 108 4.36 3.47 -9.66
CA PRO A 108 4.97 4.38 -8.71
C PRO A 108 6.47 4.08 -8.56
N PRO A 109 7.27 5.07 -8.13
CA PRO A 109 6.86 6.40 -7.68
C PRO A 109 6.47 7.34 -8.83
N TYR A 110 5.46 8.20 -8.60
CA TYR A 110 4.96 9.17 -9.58
C TYR A 110 5.33 10.60 -9.23
N THR A 111 5.37 11.47 -10.24
CA THR A 111 5.18 12.92 -10.06
C THR A 111 3.78 13.25 -9.55
N SER A 112 3.55 14.51 -9.17
CA SER A 112 2.26 15.00 -8.69
C SER A 112 1.83 16.22 -9.52
N PRO A 113 0.92 16.08 -10.51
CA PRO A 113 0.25 14.84 -10.96
C PRO A 113 1.19 13.85 -11.67
N PRO A 114 0.82 12.56 -11.76
CA PRO A 114 1.61 11.56 -12.48
C PRO A 114 1.77 11.93 -13.95
N GLU A 115 3.01 11.95 -14.43
CA GLU A 115 3.30 12.12 -15.84
C GLU A 115 2.78 10.93 -16.66
N ASN A 116 2.35 11.19 -17.88
CA ASN A 116 1.81 10.21 -18.84
C ASN A 116 0.46 9.56 -18.47
N LEU A 117 -0.12 9.87 -17.30
CA LEU A 117 -1.48 9.50 -16.95
C LEU A 117 -2.43 10.67 -17.15
N THR A 118 -3.63 10.37 -17.58
CA THR A 118 -4.74 11.32 -17.68
C THR A 118 -5.68 11.19 -16.48
N PRO A 119 -6.50 12.20 -16.16
CA PRO A 119 -7.45 12.11 -15.05
C PRO A 119 -8.48 10.96 -15.15
N SER A 120 -8.65 10.33 -16.31
CA SER A 120 -9.48 9.11 -16.43
C SER A 120 -8.78 7.84 -15.95
N ASP A 121 -7.47 7.87 -15.77
CA ASP A 121 -6.64 6.70 -15.44
C ASP A 121 -6.45 6.53 -13.93
N TYR A 122 -6.73 7.60 -13.16
CA TYR A 122 -6.53 7.64 -11.72
C TYR A 122 -7.60 8.40 -10.95
N GLU A 123 -7.74 8.07 -9.66
CA GLU A 123 -8.46 8.86 -8.67
C GLU A 123 -7.45 9.55 -7.74
N VAL A 124 -7.80 10.75 -7.28
CA VAL A 124 -7.02 11.52 -6.31
C VAL A 124 -7.72 11.55 -4.97
N SER A 125 -6.97 11.36 -3.89
CA SER A 125 -7.41 11.72 -2.53
C SER A 125 -6.28 12.35 -1.71
N TYR A 126 -6.59 12.72 -0.47
CA TYR A 126 -5.72 13.52 0.36
C TYR A 126 -5.73 13.03 1.81
N GLY A 127 -4.72 13.46 2.54
CA GLY A 127 -4.64 13.25 3.96
C GLY A 127 -3.34 13.74 4.53
N THR A 128 -3.13 13.41 5.80
CA THR A 128 -1.99 13.86 6.58
C THR A 128 -1.47 12.71 7.43
N THR A 129 -0.16 12.58 7.48
CA THR A 129 0.53 11.66 8.37
C THR A 129 1.22 12.44 9.48
N TYR A 130 1.07 11.94 10.71
CA TYR A 130 1.75 12.42 11.91
C TYR A 130 2.64 11.29 12.41
N TYR A 131 3.91 11.58 12.68
CA TYR A 131 4.87 10.59 13.12
C TYR A 131 5.69 11.12 14.30
N ASP A 132 5.87 10.28 15.32
CA ASP A 132 6.70 10.56 16.48
C ASP A 132 7.36 9.26 16.98
N SER A 133 8.63 9.05 16.67
CA SER A 133 9.40 7.87 17.11
C SER A 133 9.70 7.88 18.61
N THR A 134 9.47 9.00 19.31
CA THR A 134 9.83 9.20 20.72
C THR A 134 8.65 9.02 21.67
N TYR A 135 7.44 8.88 21.13
CA TYR A 135 6.25 8.61 21.93
C TYR A 135 6.42 7.33 22.77
N ILE A 136 6.04 7.41 24.05
CA ILE A 136 6.01 6.27 24.97
C ILE A 136 4.56 6.11 25.45
N PRO A 137 3.92 4.95 25.20
CA PRO A 137 2.59 4.65 25.74
C PRO A 137 2.56 4.78 27.26
N LYS A 138 1.42 5.22 27.81
CA LYS A 138 1.26 5.40 29.26
C LYS A 138 1.51 4.13 30.08
N ASP A 139 1.17 2.97 29.53
CA ASP A 139 1.40 1.69 30.20
C ASP A 139 2.88 1.29 30.19
N GLN A 140 3.73 1.97 29.40
CA GLN A 140 5.15 1.71 29.15
C GLN A 140 5.49 0.27 28.76
N LYS A 141 4.47 -0.53 28.41
CA LYS A 141 4.59 -1.97 28.19
C LYS A 141 4.54 -2.34 26.73
N ASN A 142 4.13 -1.41 25.87
CA ASN A 142 3.81 -1.69 24.48
C ASN A 142 4.76 -1.02 23.49
N GLY A 143 6.08 -1.10 23.69
CA GLY A 143 7.07 -0.51 22.78
C GLY A 143 7.02 1.03 22.74
N THR A 144 7.60 1.62 21.69
CA THR A 144 7.71 3.07 21.49
C THR A 144 7.28 3.48 20.08
N GLY A 145 7.06 4.78 19.91
CA GLY A 145 6.65 5.40 18.66
C GLY A 145 5.13 5.55 18.52
N ALA A 146 4.71 6.58 17.80
CA ALA A 146 3.33 6.78 17.38
C ALA A 146 3.30 7.21 15.91
N MET A 147 2.28 6.76 15.20
CA MET A 147 1.99 7.21 13.84
C MET A 147 0.49 7.23 13.63
N MET A 148 -0.01 8.28 12.97
CA MET A 148 -1.36 8.34 12.47
C MET A 148 -1.33 8.74 11.01
N GLU A 149 -1.92 7.91 10.16
CA GLU A 149 -2.25 8.26 8.79
C GLU A 149 -3.74 8.58 8.74
N TYR A 150 -4.08 9.86 8.54
CA TYR A 150 -5.45 10.34 8.44
C TYR A 150 -5.83 10.53 6.97
N TYR A 151 -6.88 9.85 6.53
CA TYR A 151 -7.38 9.82 5.15
C TYR A 151 -8.69 10.60 5.07
N GLN A 152 -8.72 11.65 4.26
CA GLN A 152 -9.90 12.50 4.11
C GLN A 152 -10.78 12.01 2.95
N ASP A 153 -12.06 11.75 3.23
CA ASP A 153 -13.15 11.34 2.33
C ASP A 153 -12.94 10.02 1.56
N ARG A 154 -11.70 9.53 1.48
CA ARG A 154 -11.27 8.31 0.80
C ARG A 154 -10.21 7.58 1.61
N CYS A 155 -10.67 6.57 2.35
CA CYS A 155 -9.82 5.68 3.14
C CYS A 155 -8.88 4.84 2.25
N LEU A 156 -7.87 4.25 2.89
CA LEU A 156 -6.89 3.37 2.25
C LEU A 156 -7.57 2.18 1.53
N PRO A 157 -7.34 1.97 0.21
CA PRO A 157 -8.05 0.98 -0.59
C PRO A 157 -7.42 -0.43 -0.53
N ILE A 158 -7.02 -0.90 0.65
CA ILE A 158 -6.41 -2.23 0.85
C ILE A 158 -7.42 -3.33 1.21
N PHE A 159 -8.62 -2.96 1.61
CA PHE A 159 -9.66 -3.89 2.04
C PHE A 159 -10.66 -4.21 0.92
N PRO A 160 -11.25 -5.41 0.90
CA PRO A 160 -12.32 -5.78 -0.01
C PRO A 160 -13.65 -5.16 0.44
N ARG A 161 -13.74 -3.83 0.30
CA ARG A 161 -14.96 -3.05 0.51
C ARG A 161 -14.78 -1.64 -0.07
N SER A 162 -15.88 -0.89 -0.17
CA SER A 162 -15.84 0.54 -0.48
C SER A 162 -14.86 1.26 0.46
N ASN A 163 -14.11 2.21 -0.07
CA ASN A 163 -13.20 3.08 0.69
C ASN A 163 -13.69 4.55 0.71
N LYS A 164 -14.95 4.80 0.34
CA LYS A 164 -15.56 6.15 0.23
C LYS A 164 -15.99 6.72 1.59
N TYR A 165 -15.05 6.88 2.50
CA TYR A 165 -15.26 7.46 3.82
C TYR A 165 -13.93 7.96 4.40
N THR A 166 -14.02 8.80 5.43
CA THR A 166 -12.87 9.30 6.19
C THR A 166 -12.42 8.28 7.24
N CYS A 167 -11.12 8.01 7.32
CA CYS A 167 -10.57 7.05 8.28
C CYS A 167 -9.19 7.47 8.79
N ALA A 168 -8.73 6.81 9.85
CA ALA A 168 -7.34 6.87 10.25
C ALA A 168 -6.81 5.49 10.65
N PHE A 169 -5.55 5.22 10.30
CA PHE A 169 -4.78 4.13 10.87
C PHE A 169 -3.84 4.73 11.90
N VAL A 170 -3.86 4.20 13.12
CA VAL A 170 -3.08 4.74 14.23
C VAL A 170 -2.30 3.63 14.89
N SER A 171 -0.97 3.74 14.91
CA SER A 171 -0.11 2.90 15.74
C SER A 171 0.30 3.67 16.98
N LEU A 172 0.10 3.07 18.16
CA LEU A 172 0.56 3.58 19.45
C LEU A 172 1.43 2.51 20.12
N GLY A 173 2.75 2.70 20.05
CA GLY A 173 3.71 1.68 20.39
C GLY A 173 3.60 0.50 19.40
N ASN A 174 3.46 -0.72 19.90
CA ASN A 174 3.38 -1.94 19.08
C ASN A 174 1.95 -2.38 18.72
N LYS A 175 0.94 -1.54 18.96
CA LYS A 175 -0.46 -1.82 18.60
C LYS A 175 -0.95 -0.82 17.56
N ALA A 176 -1.69 -1.32 16.57
CA ALA A 176 -2.39 -0.49 15.59
C ALA A 176 -3.91 -0.58 15.75
N TYR A 177 -4.56 0.55 15.50
CA TYR A 177 -5.98 0.76 15.58
C TYR A 177 -6.48 1.35 14.28
N PHE A 178 -7.73 1.03 13.95
CA PHE A 178 -8.43 1.63 12.83
C PHE A 178 -9.59 2.48 13.35
N LEU A 179 -9.65 3.73 12.90
CA LEU A 179 -10.68 4.69 13.24
C LEU A 179 -11.49 4.98 11.97
N ASN A 180 -12.79 4.69 12.00
CA ASN A 180 -13.71 5.00 10.91
C ASN A 180 -14.62 6.16 11.32
N TYR A 181 -14.45 7.32 10.67
CA TYR A 181 -15.25 8.52 10.91
C TYR A 181 -16.55 8.55 10.09
N GLY A 182 -16.73 7.62 9.15
CA GLY A 182 -17.83 7.62 8.22
C GLY A 182 -17.71 8.75 7.19
N GLN A 183 -18.86 9.22 6.71
CA GLN A 183 -18.95 10.34 5.76
C GLN A 183 -19.31 11.66 6.45
N GLU A 184 -19.72 11.61 7.72
CA GLU A 184 -20.19 12.78 8.47
C GLU A 184 -19.03 13.39 9.31
N PRO A 185 -18.71 14.69 9.13
CA PRO A 185 -17.50 15.30 9.69
C PRO A 185 -17.46 15.38 11.23
N ASN A 186 -18.54 15.03 11.93
CA ASN A 186 -18.67 15.18 13.39
C ASN A 186 -19.00 13.88 14.13
N GLN A 187 -19.02 12.74 13.43
CA GLN A 187 -19.29 11.46 14.10
C GLN A 187 -18.07 11.02 14.91
N LYS A 188 -18.28 10.61 16.17
CA LYS A 188 -17.24 9.90 16.93
C LYS A 188 -16.84 8.65 16.12
N PRO A 189 -15.54 8.45 15.83
CA PRO A 189 -15.15 7.33 14.99
C PRO A 189 -15.48 6.01 15.67
N ARG A 190 -15.88 5.02 14.87
CA ARG A 190 -15.85 3.62 15.31
C ARG A 190 -14.39 3.20 15.37
N ILE A 191 -13.99 2.58 16.48
CA ILE A 191 -12.61 2.18 16.71
C ILE A 191 -12.54 0.67 16.95
N CYS A 192 -11.55 0.05 16.34
CA CYS A 192 -11.24 -1.37 16.52
C CYS A 192 -9.72 -1.59 16.52
N LEU A 193 -9.29 -2.72 17.07
CA LEU A 193 -7.90 -3.18 17.03
C LEU A 193 -7.59 -3.70 15.62
N PHE A 194 -6.68 -3.04 14.92
CA PHE A 194 -6.24 -3.44 13.58
C PHE A 194 -5.15 -4.51 13.62
N SER A 195 -4.26 -4.41 14.61
CA SER A 195 -3.24 -5.42 14.88
C SER A 195 -2.65 -5.24 16.27
N PRO A 196 -2.48 -6.31 17.06
CA PRO A 196 -1.78 -6.26 18.35
C PRO A 196 -0.25 -6.19 18.21
N HIS A 197 0.28 -6.32 16.98
CA HIS A 197 1.72 -6.44 16.70
C HIS A 197 2.19 -5.48 15.62
N ASN A 198 1.51 -4.35 15.42
CA ASN A 198 1.85 -3.37 14.41
C ASN A 198 2.35 -2.06 15.03
N HIS A 199 3.60 -1.71 14.76
CA HIS A 199 4.26 -0.47 15.20
C HIS A 199 4.46 0.51 14.03
N PRO A 200 4.65 1.82 14.32
CA PRO A 200 5.15 2.77 13.32
C PRO A 200 6.48 2.31 12.72
N PRO A 201 6.80 2.65 11.46
CA PRO A 201 8.15 2.44 10.92
C PRO A 201 9.21 3.03 11.85
N ARG A 202 10.24 2.25 12.17
CA ARG A 202 11.41 2.78 12.88
C ARG A 202 12.13 3.79 11.98
N THR A 203 12.92 4.70 12.55
CA THR A 203 13.55 5.77 11.75
C THR A 203 14.48 5.24 10.66
N ASP A 204 15.03 4.04 10.83
CA ASP A 204 15.97 3.37 9.94
C ASP A 204 15.35 2.21 9.14
N PHE A 205 14.00 2.13 9.06
CA PHE A 205 13.28 0.99 8.50
C PHE A 205 13.65 0.62 7.05
N ILE A 206 14.24 1.55 6.29
CA ILE A 206 14.63 1.33 4.89
C ILE A 206 15.68 0.23 4.73
N LYS A 207 16.47 -0.04 5.77
CA LYS A 207 17.39 -1.19 5.81
C LYS A 207 16.68 -2.53 5.60
N HIS A 208 15.37 -2.60 5.84
CA HIS A 208 14.53 -3.79 5.67
C HIS A 208 13.85 -3.86 4.30
N LEU A 209 14.14 -2.93 3.39
CA LEU A 209 13.56 -2.92 2.04
C LEU A 209 14.66 -3.11 0.98
N PRO A 210 14.47 -4.01 0.01
CA PRO A 210 15.36 -4.13 -1.14
C PRO A 210 15.36 -2.86 -1.98
N TYR A 211 16.54 -2.40 -2.39
CA TYR A 211 16.68 -1.31 -3.35
C TYR A 211 16.13 -1.72 -4.73
N GLN A 212 15.47 -0.79 -5.42
CA GLN A 212 14.82 -1.02 -6.70
C GLN A 212 15.41 -0.09 -7.76
N PRO A 213 16.44 -0.55 -8.52
CA PRO A 213 17.09 0.29 -9.53
C PRO A 213 16.14 0.84 -10.59
N LYS A 214 15.17 0.03 -11.05
CA LYS A 214 14.19 0.45 -12.07
C LYS A 214 13.26 1.55 -11.55
N GLN A 215 12.63 1.34 -10.39
CA GLN A 215 11.78 2.38 -9.78
C GLN A 215 12.57 3.66 -9.46
N SER A 216 13.87 3.53 -9.17
CA SER A 216 14.77 4.68 -8.91
C SER A 216 15.11 5.51 -10.15
N THR A 217 14.76 5.04 -11.35
CA THR A 217 14.89 5.85 -12.58
C THR A 217 13.70 6.78 -12.82
N HIS A 218 12.59 6.56 -12.12
CA HIS A 218 11.40 7.39 -12.24
C HIS A 218 11.69 8.82 -11.78
N ILE A 219 10.90 9.76 -12.27
CA ILE A 219 11.05 11.20 -12.00
C ILE A 219 12.48 11.66 -12.32
N ASN A 220 12.91 11.43 -13.56
CA ASN A 220 14.21 11.89 -14.08
C ASN A 220 15.40 11.45 -13.22
N ASN A 221 15.43 10.19 -12.78
CA ASN A 221 16.50 9.66 -11.93
C ASN A 221 16.72 10.45 -10.62
N SER A 222 15.71 11.14 -10.09
CA SER A 222 15.87 11.95 -8.87
C SER A 222 15.71 11.17 -7.56
N LEU A 223 15.32 9.89 -7.63
CA LEU A 223 14.85 9.11 -6.47
C LEU A 223 15.71 7.89 -6.13
N GLN A 224 15.62 7.43 -4.87
CA GLN A 224 16.03 6.12 -4.40
C GLN A 224 14.76 5.41 -3.94
N ALA A 225 14.40 4.34 -4.64
CA ALA A 225 13.18 3.57 -4.40
C ALA A 225 13.52 2.21 -3.76
N TYR A 226 12.74 1.83 -2.77
CA TYR A 226 12.91 0.59 -2.02
C TYR A 226 11.54 -0.08 -1.86
N SER A 227 11.39 -1.32 -2.29
CA SER A 227 10.09 -2.00 -2.26
C SER A 227 10.18 -3.51 -2.13
N MET A 228 9.09 -4.09 -1.65
CA MET A 228 8.81 -5.52 -1.71
C MET A 228 7.68 -5.80 -2.69
N PHE A 229 7.71 -6.98 -3.30
CA PHE A 229 6.67 -7.46 -4.21
C PHE A 229 5.91 -8.62 -3.58
N LEU A 230 4.68 -8.84 -4.03
CA LEU A 230 3.91 -10.01 -3.63
C LEU A 230 4.58 -11.28 -4.18
N PRO A 231 4.66 -12.38 -3.38
CA PRO A 231 5.38 -13.59 -3.81
C PRO A 231 4.85 -14.21 -5.11
N LYS A 232 3.53 -14.14 -5.33
CA LYS A 232 2.84 -14.75 -6.47
C LYS A 232 3.00 -13.95 -7.76
N ASP A 233 3.26 -12.65 -7.66
CA ASP A 233 3.42 -11.75 -8.79
C ASP A 233 4.50 -10.71 -8.50
N LYS A 234 5.65 -10.87 -9.16
CA LYS A 234 6.77 -9.90 -9.07
C LYS A 234 6.43 -8.54 -9.69
N LEU A 235 5.23 -8.39 -10.25
CA LEU A 235 4.70 -7.13 -10.72
C LEU A 235 3.94 -6.39 -9.61
N GLU A 236 3.21 -7.06 -8.73
CA GLU A 236 2.42 -6.38 -7.69
C GLU A 236 3.31 -5.99 -6.50
N ILE A 237 3.41 -4.69 -6.25
CA ILE A 237 4.19 -4.13 -5.13
C ILE A 237 3.42 -4.39 -3.84
N LEU A 238 3.99 -5.13 -2.90
CA LEU A 238 3.41 -5.32 -1.58
C LEU A 238 3.37 -3.97 -0.83
N PHE A 239 4.53 -3.31 -0.75
CA PHE A 239 4.65 -1.88 -0.49
C PHE A 239 6.08 -1.42 -0.76
N GLY A 240 6.28 -0.11 -0.84
CA GLY A 240 7.56 0.53 -1.05
C GLY A 240 7.56 2.01 -0.69
N TYR A 241 8.76 2.56 -0.62
CA TYR A 241 9.03 3.94 -0.27
C TYR A 241 10.07 4.50 -1.23
N ALA A 242 9.88 5.75 -1.64
CA ALA A 242 10.86 6.49 -2.43
C ALA A 242 11.31 7.74 -1.68
N PHE A 243 12.60 8.06 -1.81
CA PHE A 243 13.24 9.24 -1.25
C PHE A 243 13.97 9.99 -2.34
N TYR A 244 14.12 11.31 -2.21
CA TYR A 244 15.01 12.07 -3.07
C TYR A 244 16.47 11.64 -2.82
N LYS A 245 17.26 11.51 -3.91
CA LYS A 245 18.69 11.13 -3.83
C LYS A 245 19.50 12.13 -3.02
N ASN A 246 19.26 13.43 -3.29
CA ASN A 246 20.06 14.50 -2.73
C ASN A 246 19.45 14.99 -1.42
N PRO A 247 20.25 15.08 -0.33
CA PRO A 247 19.77 15.64 0.90
C PRO A 247 19.51 17.14 0.75
N THR A 248 18.40 17.62 1.31
CA THR A 248 18.06 19.05 1.34
C THR A 248 17.70 19.48 2.76
N PRO A 249 17.87 20.77 3.11
CA PRO A 249 17.42 21.29 4.41
C PRO A 249 15.93 21.02 4.66
N ASP A 250 15.53 20.91 5.92
CA ASP A 250 14.13 20.82 6.29
C ASP A 250 13.40 22.17 6.06
N SER A 251 12.12 22.10 5.71
CA SER A 251 11.29 23.28 5.49
C SER A 251 10.87 23.97 6.80
N PHE A 252 10.79 23.23 7.91
CA PHE A 252 10.35 23.69 9.22
C PHE A 252 11.53 23.88 10.18
N ASP A 253 12.33 22.84 10.44
CA ASP A 253 13.53 22.96 11.25
C ASP A 253 14.76 23.27 10.38
N LYS A 254 14.97 24.56 10.11
CA LYS A 254 16.12 25.03 9.32
C LYS A 254 17.48 24.78 9.97
N THR A 255 17.52 24.37 11.25
CA THR A 255 18.76 24.04 11.96
C THR A 255 19.11 22.55 11.84
N ALA A 256 18.15 21.72 11.42
CA ALA A 256 18.38 20.31 11.18
C ALA A 256 19.42 20.10 10.07
N LYS A 257 20.26 19.06 10.21
CA LYS A 257 21.16 18.65 9.14
C LYS A 257 20.34 18.25 7.91
N PRO A 258 20.73 18.66 6.69
CA PRO A 258 20.08 18.20 5.47
C PRO A 258 19.98 16.68 5.41
N TYR A 259 18.84 16.17 4.96
CA TYR A 259 18.55 14.74 4.85
C TYR A 259 17.77 14.47 3.56
N ARG A 260 17.73 13.19 3.16
CA ARG A 260 16.94 12.76 2.00
C ARG A 260 15.46 12.76 2.40
N HIS A 261 14.70 13.68 1.82
CA HIS A 261 13.27 13.78 2.09
C HIS A 261 12.53 12.60 1.44
N PRO A 262 11.53 12.01 2.11
CA PRO A 262 10.67 11.03 1.46
C PRO A 262 9.84 11.72 0.37
N GLN A 263 9.66 11.01 -0.73
CA GLN A 263 8.86 11.45 -1.87
C GLN A 263 7.51 10.75 -1.90
N SER A 264 7.47 9.44 -1.68
CA SER A 264 6.22 8.70 -1.65
C SER A 264 6.28 7.41 -0.82
N PHE A 265 5.11 6.99 -0.36
CA PHE A 265 4.80 5.62 0.05
C PHE A 265 3.84 5.02 -0.99
N TYR A 266 4.09 3.80 -1.45
CA TYR A 266 3.31 3.20 -2.53
C TYR A 266 3.13 1.69 -2.33
N PHE A 267 2.03 1.15 -2.83
CA PHE A 267 1.66 -0.25 -2.66
C PHE A 267 0.56 -0.66 -3.66
N SER A 268 0.26 -1.95 -3.73
CA SER A 268 -0.88 -2.48 -4.49
C SER A 268 -2.04 -2.71 -3.53
N GLY A 269 -3.18 -2.05 -3.80
CA GLY A 269 -4.41 -2.23 -3.03
C GLY A 269 -5.24 -3.41 -3.54
N ASN A 270 -6.52 -3.43 -3.15
CA ASN A 270 -7.47 -4.39 -3.68
C ASN A 270 -7.84 -4.02 -5.13
N SER A 271 -7.37 -4.79 -6.10
CA SER A 271 -7.58 -4.49 -7.53
C SER A 271 -9.00 -4.83 -8.03
N ASN A 272 -9.74 -5.67 -7.29
CA ASN A 272 -11.07 -6.13 -7.68
C ASN A 272 -12.17 -5.15 -7.25
N GLU A 273 -12.39 -5.03 -5.94
CA GLU A 273 -13.48 -4.25 -5.37
C GLU A 273 -13.12 -2.77 -5.23
N ALA A 274 -11.94 -2.48 -4.69
CA ALA A 274 -11.48 -1.10 -4.52
C ALA A 274 -10.90 -0.50 -5.81
N LYS A 275 -10.71 -1.34 -6.84
CA LYS A 275 -10.08 -0.99 -8.14
C LYS A 275 -8.80 -0.19 -7.96
N ALA A 276 -7.93 -0.69 -7.07
CA ALA A 276 -6.74 0.01 -6.62
C ALA A 276 -5.45 -0.77 -6.90
N PRO A 277 -5.20 -1.23 -8.14
CA PRO A 277 -4.04 -2.08 -8.41
C PRO A 277 -2.71 -1.37 -8.12
N LEU A 278 -2.64 -0.04 -8.25
CA LEU A 278 -1.49 0.76 -7.81
C LEU A 278 -1.94 1.99 -7.05
N VAL A 279 -1.31 2.21 -5.90
CA VAL A 279 -1.53 3.36 -5.05
C VAL A 279 -0.20 4.02 -4.74
N SER A 280 -0.14 5.35 -4.83
CA SER A 280 1.01 6.16 -4.43
C SER A 280 0.55 7.34 -3.60
N GLN A 281 0.99 7.43 -2.35
CA GLN A 281 0.86 8.59 -1.49
C GLN A 281 2.10 9.45 -1.67
N ASN A 282 1.96 10.54 -2.41
CA ASN A 282 3.06 11.47 -2.67
C ASN A 282 3.06 12.56 -1.60
N TYR A 283 4.16 12.70 -0.88
CA TYR A 283 4.32 13.74 0.13
C TYR A 283 4.44 15.12 -0.53
N THR A 284 3.75 16.13 0.00
CA THR A 284 3.70 17.50 -0.58
C THR A 284 4.11 18.59 0.40
N ASN A 285 4.07 18.31 1.71
CA ASN A 285 4.43 19.25 2.79
C ASN A 285 5.15 18.50 3.92
N PHE A 286 6.15 17.70 3.57
CA PHE A 286 6.97 16.99 4.54
C PHE A 286 7.84 17.96 5.34
N ARG A 287 7.80 17.83 6.66
CA ARG A 287 8.51 18.73 7.57
C ARG A 287 8.81 18.07 8.89
N MET A 288 9.97 18.38 9.46
CA MET A 288 10.43 17.90 10.77
C MET A 288 9.73 18.66 11.92
N GLU A 289 8.40 18.66 11.90
CA GLU A 289 7.56 19.21 12.94
C GLU A 289 7.13 18.09 13.91
N GLN A 290 7.23 18.33 15.22
CA GLN A 290 6.76 17.37 16.20
C GLN A 290 5.23 17.46 16.31
N PRO A 291 4.48 16.35 16.13
CA PRO A 291 3.04 16.36 16.36
C PRO A 291 2.69 16.79 17.79
N ASP A 292 1.61 17.56 17.95
CA ASP A 292 1.10 17.88 19.30
C ASP A 292 0.78 16.57 20.05
N SER A 293 1.41 16.37 21.21
CA SER A 293 1.16 15.24 22.12
C SER A 293 -0.32 15.01 22.46
N LYS A 294 -1.16 16.05 22.33
CA LYS A 294 -2.62 15.96 22.46
C LYS A 294 -3.25 15.03 21.44
N ILE A 295 -2.67 14.85 20.25
CA ILE A 295 -3.17 13.90 19.23
C ILE A 295 -3.19 12.49 19.82
N TRP A 296 -2.05 12.03 20.35
CA TRP A 296 -1.90 10.68 20.90
C TRP A 296 -2.79 10.47 22.13
N SER A 297 -2.81 11.45 23.04
CA SER A 297 -3.64 11.36 24.24
C SER A 297 -5.14 11.44 23.94
N LYS A 298 -5.56 12.15 22.89
CA LYS A 298 -6.95 12.16 22.41
C LYS A 298 -7.35 10.78 21.90
N ILE A 299 -6.51 10.13 21.08
CA ILE A 299 -6.79 8.79 20.55
C ILE A 299 -6.84 7.78 21.69
N ALA A 300 -5.85 7.79 22.59
CA ALA A 300 -5.81 6.88 23.74
C ALA A 300 -7.07 6.99 24.63
N LYS A 301 -7.64 8.20 24.79
CA LYS A 301 -8.90 8.41 25.52
C LYS A 301 -10.14 7.86 24.80
N MET A 302 -10.09 7.66 23.48
CA MET A 302 -11.20 7.06 22.73
C MET A 302 -11.16 5.54 22.74
N LEU A 303 -10.02 4.93 23.03
CA LEU A 303 -9.86 3.48 23.04
C LEU A 303 -10.71 2.86 24.16
N PRO A 304 -11.53 1.84 23.85
CA PRO A 304 -12.13 1.02 24.90
C PRO A 304 -11.03 0.23 25.62
N GLU A 305 -11.31 -0.20 26.85
CA GLU A 305 -10.37 -1.01 27.65
C GLU A 305 -9.98 -2.31 26.93
N GLN A 306 -10.93 -2.93 26.24
CA GLN A 306 -10.74 -4.10 25.38
C GLN A 306 -11.28 -3.80 23.97
N PRO A 307 -10.45 -3.29 23.06
CA PRO A 307 -10.86 -3.03 21.69
C PRO A 307 -11.11 -4.34 20.96
N LYS A 308 -12.29 -4.45 20.35
CA LYS A 308 -12.63 -5.57 19.46
C LYS A 308 -11.75 -5.49 18.21
N GLU A 309 -11.43 -6.65 17.65
CA GLU A 309 -10.75 -6.76 16.35
C GLU A 309 -11.54 -6.08 15.24
N CYS A 310 -10.82 -5.60 14.23
CA CYS A 310 -11.45 -4.94 13.11
C CYS A 310 -12.05 -5.93 12.11
N CYS A 311 -13.36 -5.81 11.89
CA CYS A 311 -14.06 -6.44 10.77
C CYS A 311 -13.75 -5.67 9.46
N LEU A 312 -12.58 -5.92 8.87
CA LEU A 312 -12.12 -5.33 7.60
C LEU A 312 -12.14 -6.32 6.44
N TYR A 313 -12.12 -7.61 6.76
CA TYR A 313 -12.23 -8.74 5.84
C TYR A 313 -13.54 -9.47 6.12
N GLN A 314 -14.33 -9.79 5.09
CA GLN A 314 -15.66 -10.42 5.25
C GLN A 314 -15.63 -11.68 6.14
N GLN A 315 -14.55 -12.46 6.07
CA GLN A 315 -14.38 -13.71 6.83
C GLN A 315 -14.22 -13.52 8.34
N ARG A 316 -14.00 -12.28 8.80
CA ARG A 316 -13.74 -11.94 10.22
C ARG A 316 -14.86 -11.09 10.84
N CYS A 317 -15.96 -10.95 10.12
CA CYS A 317 -17.13 -10.24 10.59
C CYS A 317 -18.14 -11.28 11.11
N PRO A 318 -18.54 -11.24 12.39
CA PRO A 318 -19.70 -12.01 12.82
C PRO A 318 -20.94 -11.53 12.06
N ASP A 319 -21.82 -12.48 11.70
CA ASP A 319 -23.08 -12.24 10.98
C ASP A 319 -23.99 -11.18 11.65
#